data_AF-A0A7M1LF27-F1
#
_entry.id   AF-A0A7M1LF27-F1
#
_cell.length_a   1.000
_cell.length_b   1.000
_cell.length_c   1.000
_cell.angle_alpha   90.00
_cell.angle_beta   90.00
_cell.angle_gamma   90.00
#
_symmetry.space_group_name_H-M   'P 1'
#
loop_
_entity.id
_entity.type
_entity.pdbx_description
1 polymer ?
#
loop_
_entity_poly.entity_id
_entity_poly.type
_entity_poly.pdbx_seq_one_letter_code
_entity_poly.pdbx_strand_id
1 'polypeptide(L)'
;MLKDLLYIGAGGVLTLQDRIKKELKALEERGKLTKEDSDAFIDKLYGRAKEEHEKNMEYFKEVVNELNIATKDDIKSLETKIEALEKKLNAKNS
;
A
#
# COMPACT_ATOMS: atom_id res chain seq x y z
N MET A 1 -15.16 4.53 0.78
CA MET A 1 -14.25 5.19 1.74
C MET A 1 -12.84 4.59 1.73
N LEU A 2 -12.62 3.33 2.16
CA LEU A 2 -11.26 2.73 2.11
C LEU A 2 -10.73 2.53 0.67
N LYS A 3 -11.60 2.10 -0.26
CA LYS A 3 -11.26 2.01 -1.69
C LYS A 3 -10.89 3.38 -2.27
N ASP A 4 -11.58 4.42 -1.86
CA ASP A 4 -11.32 5.80 -2.29
C ASP A 4 -10.00 6.33 -1.73
N LEU A 5 -9.66 5.99 -0.47
CA LEU A 5 -8.35 6.29 0.12
C LEU A 5 -7.21 5.58 -0.62
N LEU A 6 -7.42 4.33 -1.04
CA LEU A 6 -6.47 3.59 -1.87
C LEU A 6 -6.34 4.19 -3.29
N TYR A 7 -7.43 4.68 -3.89
CA TYR A 7 -7.40 5.38 -5.19
C TYR A 7 -6.73 6.75 -5.08
N ILE A 8 -6.94 7.48 -3.98
CA ILE A 8 -6.24 8.74 -3.68
C ILE A 8 -4.74 8.47 -3.46
N GLY A 9 -4.40 7.38 -2.76
CA GLY A 9 -3.02 6.93 -2.59
C GLY A 9 -2.36 6.51 -3.90
N ALA A 10 -3.03 5.71 -4.73
CA ALA A 10 -2.46 5.20 -5.98
C ALA A 10 -2.46 6.25 -7.12
N GLY A 11 -3.51 7.05 -7.25
CA GLY A 11 -3.65 8.08 -8.28
C GLY A 11 -2.94 9.40 -7.94
N GLY A 12 -2.86 9.75 -6.65
CA GLY A 12 -2.14 10.94 -6.17
C GLY A 12 -0.63 10.81 -6.27
N VAL A 13 -0.09 9.61 -6.07
CA VAL A 13 1.37 9.34 -6.15
C VAL A 13 1.90 9.52 -7.57
N LEU A 14 1.19 9.06 -8.61
CA LEU A 14 1.61 9.25 -10.00
C LEU A 14 1.64 10.75 -10.36
N THR A 15 0.60 11.49 -10.00
CA THR A 15 0.52 12.94 -10.25
C THR A 15 1.62 13.72 -9.50
N LEU A 16 1.95 13.28 -8.28
CA LEU A 16 3.01 13.87 -7.47
C LEU A 16 4.40 13.60 -8.08
N GLN A 17 4.64 12.38 -8.56
CA GLN A 17 5.89 12.01 -9.22
C GLN A 17 6.16 12.87 -10.45
N ASP A 18 5.13 13.10 -11.28
CA ASP A 18 5.24 13.95 -12.47
C ASP A 18 5.54 15.41 -12.11
N ARG A 19 4.95 15.94 -11.04
CA ARG A 19 5.26 17.29 -10.54
C ARG A 19 6.69 17.42 -10.05
N ILE A 20 7.18 16.46 -9.26
CA ILE A 20 8.56 16.47 -8.75
C ILE A 20 9.55 16.45 -9.93
N LYS A 21 9.36 15.55 -10.91
CA LYS A 21 10.22 15.50 -12.10
C LYS A 21 10.20 16.80 -12.90
N LYS A 22 9.02 17.43 -13.04
CA LYS A 22 8.88 18.71 -13.74
C LYS A 22 9.60 19.85 -13.04
N GLU A 23 9.54 19.92 -11.71
CA GLU A 23 10.24 20.95 -10.94
C GLU A 23 11.75 20.76 -10.94
N LEU A 24 12.24 19.52 -10.79
CA LEU A 24 13.68 19.22 -10.91
C LEU A 24 14.22 19.61 -12.29
N LYS A 25 13.50 19.25 -13.36
CA LYS A 25 13.87 19.66 -14.72
C LYS A 25 13.88 21.18 -14.89
N ALA A 26 12.93 21.90 -14.30
CA ALA A 26 12.92 23.36 -14.35
C ALA A 26 14.10 23.98 -13.59
N LEU A 27 14.63 23.30 -12.56
CA LEU A 27 15.82 23.73 -11.83
C LEU A 27 17.11 23.42 -12.61
N GLU A 28 17.17 22.28 -13.31
CA GLU A 28 18.24 21.95 -14.26
C GLU A 28 18.32 22.97 -15.40
N GLU A 29 17.19 23.28 -16.05
CA GLU A 29 17.11 24.25 -17.15
C GLU A 29 17.54 25.66 -16.72
N ARG A 30 17.38 25.99 -15.43
CA ARG A 30 17.82 27.26 -14.83
C ARG A 30 19.27 27.22 -14.35
N GLY A 31 19.99 26.11 -14.55
CA GLY A 31 21.37 25.91 -14.10
C GLY A 31 21.53 25.86 -12.58
N LYS A 32 20.44 25.64 -11.82
CA LYS A 32 20.46 25.61 -10.35
C LYS A 32 20.78 24.23 -9.78
N LEU A 33 20.62 23.18 -10.59
CA LEU A 33 20.93 21.80 -10.27
C LEU A 33 21.58 21.15 -11.49
N THR A 34 22.49 20.22 -11.25
CA THR A 34 22.96 19.33 -12.30
C THR A 34 21.98 18.17 -12.48
N LYS A 35 22.10 17.46 -13.61
CA LYS A 35 21.31 16.25 -13.85
C LYS A 35 21.65 15.17 -12.81
N GLU A 36 22.91 15.03 -12.42
CA GLU A 36 23.30 14.11 -11.34
C GLU A 36 22.61 14.45 -10.01
N ASP A 37 22.47 15.74 -9.67
CA ASP A 37 21.81 16.15 -8.42
C ASP A 37 20.31 15.79 -8.41
N SER A 38 19.63 15.95 -9.55
CA SER A 38 18.23 15.56 -9.71
C SER A 38 18.04 14.05 -9.59
N ASP A 39 18.89 13.27 -10.26
CA ASP A 39 18.83 11.81 -10.23
C ASP A 39 19.10 11.30 -8.79
N ALA A 40 20.12 11.86 -8.11
CA ALA A 40 20.40 11.54 -6.71
C ALA A 40 19.26 11.92 -5.76
N PHE A 41 18.56 13.03 -6.02
CA PHE A 41 17.41 13.44 -5.23
C PHE A 41 16.26 12.45 -5.37
N ILE A 42 15.96 12.00 -6.59
CA ILE A 42 14.93 10.98 -6.86
C ILE A 42 15.28 9.66 -6.18
N ASP A 43 16.51 9.17 -6.31
CA ASP A 43 16.96 7.93 -5.69
C ASP A 43 16.86 7.98 -4.15
N LYS A 44 17.25 9.11 -3.55
CA LYS A 44 17.12 9.33 -2.11
C LYS A 44 15.65 9.36 -1.66
N LEU A 45 14.78 9.94 -2.48
CA LEU A 45 13.33 9.99 -2.22
C LEU A 45 12.72 8.59 -2.23
N TYR A 46 13.09 7.76 -3.21
CA TYR A 46 12.68 6.36 -3.28
C TYR A 46 13.24 5.52 -2.14
N GLY A 47 14.52 5.69 -1.81
CA GLY A 47 15.15 4.99 -0.70
C GLY A 47 14.44 5.28 0.63
N ARG A 48 14.16 6.55 0.92
CA ARG A 48 13.41 6.96 2.11
C ARG A 48 11.96 6.44 2.08
N ALA A 49 11.28 6.55 0.94
CA ALA A 49 9.91 6.07 0.81
C ALA A 49 9.81 4.56 1.07
N LYS A 50 10.79 3.78 0.61
CA LYS A 50 10.86 2.33 0.86
C LYS A 50 11.08 2.02 2.34
N GLU A 51 12.03 2.69 2.98
CA GLU A 51 12.33 2.50 4.41
C GLU A 51 11.13 2.86 5.29
N GLU A 52 10.46 3.97 4.98
CA GLU A 52 9.24 4.39 5.66
C GLU A 52 8.08 3.44 5.37
N HIS A 53 7.95 2.91 4.16
CA HIS A 53 6.89 1.95 3.83
C HIS A 53 7.01 0.66 4.65
N GLU A 54 8.23 0.13 4.82
CA GLU A 54 8.47 -1.07 5.63
C GLU A 54 8.08 -0.85 7.09
N LYS A 55 8.48 0.28 7.69
CA LYS A 55 8.10 0.66 9.07
C LYS A 55 6.59 0.90 9.21
N ASN A 56 5.99 1.59 8.25
CA ASN A 56 4.56 1.92 8.28
C ASN A 56 3.66 0.72 7.99
N MET A 57 4.15 -0.31 7.29
CA MET A 57 3.38 -1.54 7.03
C MET A 57 3.15 -2.34 8.32
N GLU A 58 4.11 -2.33 9.24
CA GLU A 58 3.97 -2.96 10.55
C GLU A 58 2.91 -2.25 11.39
N TYR A 59 2.99 -0.91 11.46
CA TYR A 59 1.96 -0.07 12.07
C TYR A 59 0.58 -0.27 11.43
N PHE A 60 0.53 -0.40 10.10
CA PHE A 60 -0.73 -0.64 9.39
C PHE A 60 -1.35 -2.00 9.77
N LYS A 61 -0.54 -3.04 9.94
CA LYS A 61 -1.01 -4.34 10.44
C LYS A 61 -1.55 -4.24 11.87
N GLU A 62 -0.87 -3.49 12.74
CA GLU A 62 -1.35 -3.24 14.11
C GLU A 62 -2.71 -2.54 14.10
N VAL A 63 -2.86 -1.45 13.34
CA VAL A 63 -4.13 -0.72 13.22
C VAL A 63 -5.25 -1.59 12.64
N VAL A 64 -4.95 -2.42 11.62
CA VAL A 64 -5.92 -3.37 11.06
C VAL A 64 -6.39 -4.38 12.10
N ASN A 65 -5.47 -4.87 12.94
CA ASN A 65 -5.78 -5.78 14.04
C ASN A 65 -6.56 -5.10 15.16
N GLU A 66 -6.17 -3.88 15.57
CA GLU A 66 -6.87 -3.09 16.60
C GLU A 66 -8.31 -2.77 16.19
N LEU A 67 -8.53 -2.45 14.91
CA LEU A 67 -9.86 -2.19 14.36
C LEU A 67 -10.67 -3.46 14.07
N ASN A 68 -10.14 -4.65 14.40
CA ASN A 68 -10.77 -5.96 14.16
C ASN A 68 -11.23 -6.15 12.70
N ILE A 69 -10.45 -5.66 11.75
CA ILE A 69 -10.77 -5.81 10.33
C ILE A 69 -10.40 -7.22 9.90
N ALA A 70 -11.40 -8.01 9.49
CA ALA A 70 -11.19 -9.38 9.02
C ALA A 70 -10.30 -9.40 7.77
N THR A 71 -9.24 -10.19 7.81
CA THR A 71 -8.32 -10.40 6.68
C THR A 71 -8.85 -11.47 5.73
N LYS A 72 -8.21 -11.62 4.56
CA LYS A 72 -8.54 -12.70 3.62
C LYS A 72 -8.35 -14.09 4.23
N ASP A 73 -7.35 -14.25 5.10
CA ASP A 73 -7.06 -15.53 5.75
C ASP A 73 -8.14 -15.86 6.79
N ASP A 74 -8.64 -14.86 7.51
CA ASP A 74 -9.76 -15.03 8.45
C ASP A 74 -11.04 -15.47 7.72
N ILE A 75 -11.32 -14.85 6.56
CA ILE A 75 -12.47 -15.23 5.72
C ILE A 75 -12.34 -16.68 5.25
N LYS A 76 -11.17 -17.06 4.74
CA LYS A 76 -10.91 -18.42 4.26
C LYS A 76 -11.01 -19.47 5.38
N SER A 77 -10.55 -19.12 6.58
CA SER A 77 -10.69 -19.95 7.79
C SER A 77 -12.15 -20.15 8.16
N LEU A 78 -12.98 -19.10 8.05
CA LEU A 78 -14.41 -19.19 8.28
C LEU A 78 -15.11 -20.05 7.22
N GLU A 79 -14.82 -19.84 5.94
CA GLU A 79 -15.36 -20.66 4.84
C GLU A 79 -15.08 -22.15 5.06
N THR A 80 -13.84 -22.50 5.39
CA THR A 80 -13.44 -23.89 5.66
C THR A 80 -14.22 -24.49 6.83
N LYS A 81 -14.42 -23.71 7.90
CA LYS A 81 -15.20 -24.14 9.08
C LYS A 81 -16.67 -24.35 8.72
N ILE A 82 -17.25 -23.46 7.92
CA ILE A 82 -18.63 -23.55 7.45
C ILE A 82 -18.82 -24.82 6.62
N GLU A 83 -17.95 -25.07 5.63
CA GLU A 83 -18.01 -26.28 4.79
C GLU A 83 -17.92 -27.57 5.63
N ALA A 84 -17.04 -27.58 6.64
CA ALA A 84 -16.90 -28.72 7.54
C ALA A 84 -18.15 -28.96 8.40
N LEU A 85 -18.83 -27.88 8.82
CA LEU A 85 -20.09 -27.96 9.57
C LEU A 85 -21.24 -28.44 8.69
N GLU A 86 -21.34 -27.95 7.46
CA GLU A 86 -22.34 -28.38 6.47
C GLU A 86 -22.22 -29.88 6.19
N LYS A 87 -21.00 -30.39 5.98
CA LYS A 87 -20.74 -31.82 5.80
C LYS A 87 -21.21 -32.65 7.00
N LYS A 88 -20.95 -32.18 8.23
CA LYS A 88 -21.38 -32.87 9.46
C LYS A 88 -22.89 -32.85 9.66
N LEU A 89 -23.56 -31.76 9.33
CA LEU A 89 -25.02 -31.64 9.41
C LEU A 89 -25.70 -32.58 8.41
N ASN A 90 -25.23 -32.61 7.16
CA ASN A 90 -25.80 -33.47 6.13
C ASN A 90 -25.59 -34.96 6.44
N ALA A 91 -24.43 -35.34 6.98
CA ALA A 91 -24.15 -36.71 7.42
C ALA A 91 -24.99 -37.16 8.64
N LYS A 92 -25.51 -36.23 9.45
CA LYS A 92 -26.35 -36.53 10.62
C LYS A 92 -27.83 -36.66 10.28
N ASN A 93 -28.26 -36.10 9.15
CA ASN A 93 -29.64 -36.08 8.67
C ASN A 93 -29.92 -37.12 7.56
N SER A 94 -28.93 -37.96 7.21
CA SER A 94 -29.06 -39.12 6.32
C SER A 94 -29.02 -40.42 7.13
#